data_AF-A0A7K1A171-F1
#
_entry.id   AF-A0A7K1A171-F1
#
_cell.length_a   1.000
_cell.length_b   1.000
_cell.length_c   1.000
_cell.angle_alpha   90.00
_cell.angle_beta   90.00
_cell.angle_gamma   90.00
#
_symmetry.space_group_name_H-M   'P 1'
#
loop_
_entity.id
_entity.type
_entity.pdbx_description
1 polymer ?
#
loop_
_entity_poly.entity_id
_entity_poly.type
_entity_poly.pdbx_seq_one_letter_code
_entity_poly.pdbx_strand_id
1 'polypeptide(L)'
;MSGLPYVWGARPDEVARRYPADGLLSGPTIAMTRAVPVAAPVDTTWRWLCQIAVAPYSYDLLDNRGRRSPRELTPGADRLEVGQVIGVVWHLVEAVPGRQWTGLTHASAERLFGPVAVTYAAEPDGRDGVGSRIVCRL
;
A
#
# COMPACT_ATOMS: atom_id res chain seq x y z
N MET A 1 -25.55 10.80 -0.58
CA MET A 1 -25.11 9.39 -0.65
C MET A 1 -24.02 9.14 0.40
N SER A 2 -24.38 9.10 1.68
CA SER A 2 -23.49 8.68 2.77
C SER A 2 -23.71 7.19 3.02
N GLY A 3 -22.78 6.33 2.64
CA GLY A 3 -22.99 4.88 2.82
C GLY A 3 -21.82 3.95 2.52
N LEU A 4 -20.77 4.40 1.83
CA LEU A 4 -19.60 3.57 1.56
C LEU A 4 -18.36 4.15 2.26
N PRO A 5 -17.52 3.32 2.91
CA PRO A 5 -16.31 3.78 3.60
C PRO A 5 -15.20 4.09 2.58
N TYR A 6 -15.44 5.08 1.72
CA TYR A 6 -14.44 5.60 0.79
C TYR A 6 -13.26 6.21 1.55
N VAL A 7 -13.48 6.72 2.75
CA VAL A 7 -12.45 7.25 3.63
C VAL A 7 -12.52 6.53 4.98
N TRP A 8 -11.38 6.03 5.46
CA TRP A 8 -11.27 5.43 6.80
C TRP A 8 -9.94 5.79 7.46
N GLY A 9 -9.97 6.40 8.65
CA GLY A 9 -8.76 6.77 9.41
C GLY A 9 -7.87 7.85 8.79
N ALA A 10 -8.14 8.27 7.55
CA ALA A 10 -7.41 9.30 6.82
C ALA A 10 -7.88 10.71 7.15
N ARG A 11 -6.92 11.63 7.19
CA ARG A 11 -7.10 13.06 7.42
C ARG A 11 -7.50 13.78 6.13
N PRO A 12 -8.12 14.98 6.21
CA PRO A 12 -8.52 15.73 5.02
C PRO A 12 -7.39 16.00 4.02
N ASP A 13 -6.18 16.28 4.51
CA ASP A 13 -4.99 16.50 3.69
C ASP A 13 -4.50 15.21 3.02
N GLU A 14 -4.62 14.06 3.68
CA GLU A 14 -4.32 12.74 3.10
C GLU A 14 -5.35 12.36 2.02
N VAL A 15 -6.62 12.75 2.19
CA VAL A 15 -7.67 12.49 1.19
C VAL A 15 -7.52 13.39 -0.03
N ALA A 16 -7.15 14.65 0.17
CA ALA A 16 -6.97 15.64 -0.91
C ALA A 16 -5.65 15.48 -1.68
N ARG A 17 -4.67 14.78 -1.11
CA ARG A 17 -3.37 14.54 -1.75
C ARG A 17 -3.53 13.62 -2.97
N ARG A 18 -2.84 13.97 -4.05
CA ARG A 18 -2.70 13.11 -5.22
C ARG A 18 -1.66 12.02 -4.95
N TYR A 19 -2.04 10.76 -5.19
CA TYR A 19 -1.14 9.62 -5.20
C TYR A 19 -1.01 9.06 -6.63
N PRO A 20 0.09 8.36 -6.98
CA PRO A 20 0.26 7.85 -8.35
C PRO A 20 -0.88 6.94 -8.81
N ALA A 21 -1.49 6.15 -7.91
CA ALA A 21 -2.64 5.30 -8.22
C ALA A 21 -3.82 6.07 -8.86
N ASP A 22 -4.02 7.35 -8.50
CA ASP A 22 -5.10 8.18 -9.03
C ASP A 22 -5.05 8.37 -10.55
N GLY A 23 -3.87 8.18 -11.15
CA GLY A 23 -3.65 8.36 -12.58
C GLY A 23 -3.45 7.07 -13.39
N LEU A 24 -3.50 5.89 -12.76
CA LEU A 24 -3.16 4.63 -13.43
C LEU A 24 -4.33 3.99 -14.19
N LEU A 25 -5.57 4.24 -13.76
CA LEU A 25 -6.75 3.68 -14.40
C LEU A 25 -7.37 4.69 -15.37
N SER A 26 -7.88 4.18 -16.49
CA SER A 26 -8.65 4.98 -17.46
C SER A 26 -10.15 4.91 -17.15
N GLY A 27 -10.87 5.99 -17.44
CA GLY A 27 -12.32 6.06 -17.27
C GLY A 27 -12.77 6.45 -15.86
N PRO A 28 -14.07 6.29 -15.56
CA PRO A 28 -14.63 6.64 -14.25
C PRO A 28 -14.08 5.71 -13.15
N THR A 29 -13.39 6.28 -12.16
CA THR A 29 -12.84 5.55 -11.01
C THR A 29 -13.53 5.94 -9.71
N ILE A 30 -13.48 5.04 -8.73
CA ILE A 30 -13.86 5.32 -7.35
C ILE A 30 -12.56 5.31 -6.54
N ALA A 31 -12.27 6.42 -5.88
CA ALA A 31 -11.10 6.53 -5.03
C ALA A 31 -11.42 6.23 -3.57
N MET A 32 -10.52 5.49 -2.94
CA MET A 32 -10.61 5.02 -1.57
C MET A 32 -9.33 5.35 -0.81
N THR A 33 -9.41 6.08 0.31
CA THR A 33 -8.25 6.38 1.15
C THR A 33 -8.40 5.73 2.52
N ARG A 34 -7.38 4.99 2.96
CA ARG A 34 -7.26 4.46 4.31
C ARG A 34 -5.97 4.95 4.92
N ALA A 35 -5.98 5.34 6.19
CA ALA A 35 -4.73 5.65 6.87
C ALA A 35 -4.75 5.23 8.33
N VAL A 36 -3.57 4.87 8.85
CA VAL A 36 -3.36 4.54 10.26
C VAL A 36 -2.08 5.18 10.77
N PRO A 37 -2.04 5.68 12.03
CA PRO A 37 -0.79 6.08 12.64
C PRO A 37 0.08 4.86 12.96
N VAL A 38 1.39 5.04 12.90
CA VAL A 38 2.40 4.05 13.27
C VAL A 38 3.39 4.71 14.21
N ALA A 39 3.60 4.10 15.37
CA ALA A 39 4.57 4.53 16.38
C ALA A 39 6.01 4.13 15.99
N ALA A 40 6.43 4.52 14.79
CA ALA A 40 7.76 4.31 14.26
C ALA A 40 8.13 5.42 13.26
N PRO A 41 9.43 5.72 13.08
CA PRO A 41 9.89 6.64 12.04
C PRO A 41 9.49 6.17 10.64
N VAL A 42 9.39 7.12 9.71
CA VAL A 42 9.00 6.87 8.31
C VAL A 42 9.88 5.79 7.66
N ASP A 43 11.19 5.83 7.87
CA ASP A 43 12.13 4.87 7.27
C ASP A 43 11.85 3.42 7.73
N THR A 44 11.52 3.24 9.01
CA THR A 44 11.16 1.92 9.55
C THR A 44 9.83 1.44 8.98
N THR A 45 8.83 2.32 8.93
CA THR A 45 7.52 2.01 8.34
C THR A 45 7.64 1.68 6.85
N TRP A 46 8.46 2.42 6.11
CA TRP A 46 8.75 2.16 4.71
C TRP A 46 9.32 0.75 4.49
N ARG A 47 10.32 0.36 5.28
CA ARG A 47 10.92 -0.99 5.19
C ARG A 47 9.90 -2.09 5.48
N TRP A 48 8.94 -1.84 6.37
CA TRP A 48 7.81 -2.76 6.60
C TRP A 48 6.81 -2.78 5.45
N LEU A 49 6.50 -1.64 4.82
CA LEU A 49 5.67 -1.62 3.61
C LEU A 49 6.30 -2.40 2.46
N CYS A 50 7.63 -2.41 2.35
CA CYS A 50 8.34 -3.22 1.37
C CYS A 50 8.23 -4.72 1.63
N GLN A 51 8.02 -5.16 2.87
CA GLN A 51 7.82 -6.58 3.19
C GLN A 51 6.58 -7.17 2.50
N ILE A 52 5.66 -6.33 2.00
CA ILE A 52 4.51 -6.80 1.21
C ILE A 52 4.96 -7.54 -0.07
N ALA A 53 6.19 -7.32 -0.55
CA ALA A 53 6.82 -8.11 -1.60
C ALA A 53 7.19 -9.54 -1.17
N VAL A 54 7.39 -9.76 0.13
CA VAL A 54 7.81 -11.05 0.72
C VAL A 54 6.59 -11.87 1.14
N ALA A 55 5.57 -11.23 1.70
CA ALA A 55 4.34 -11.87 2.14
C ALA A 55 3.17 -10.85 2.10
N PRO A 56 1.90 -11.26 2.03
CA PRO A 56 0.78 -10.31 1.93
C PRO A 56 0.53 -9.51 3.23
N TYR A 57 1.04 -9.95 4.38
CA TYR A 57 0.77 -9.36 5.71
C TYR A 57 -0.73 -9.16 5.99
N SER A 58 -1.50 -10.18 5.59
CA SER A 58 -2.94 -10.27 5.72
C SER A 58 -3.26 -11.60 6.43
N TYR A 59 -4.23 -12.36 5.95
CA TYR A 59 -4.64 -13.63 6.52
C TYR A 59 -3.75 -14.77 6.00
N ASP A 60 -2.62 -15.01 6.67
CA ASP A 60 -1.61 -16.01 6.27
C ASP A 60 -2.20 -17.38 5.87
N LEU A 61 -3.25 -17.83 6.54
CA LEU A 61 -3.93 -19.10 6.23
C LEU A 61 -4.65 -19.11 4.87
N LEU A 62 -5.13 -17.95 4.42
CA LEU A 62 -5.90 -17.78 3.20
C LEU A 62 -5.02 -17.36 2.03
N ASP A 63 -4.32 -16.23 2.17
CA ASP A 63 -3.63 -15.57 1.04
C ASP A 63 -2.12 -15.86 1.01
N ASN A 64 -1.53 -16.32 2.12
CA ASN A 64 -0.15 -16.79 2.16
C ASN A 64 -0.01 -18.33 2.19
N ARG A 65 -1.10 -19.05 1.86
CA ARG A 65 -1.13 -20.53 1.77
C ARG A 65 -0.65 -21.22 3.06
N GLY A 66 -0.98 -20.65 4.22
CA GLY A 66 -0.58 -21.15 5.54
C GLY A 66 0.88 -20.84 5.92
N ARG A 67 1.67 -20.19 5.06
CA ARG A 67 3.01 -19.74 5.45
C ARG A 67 2.87 -18.50 6.32
N ARG A 68 3.60 -18.49 7.43
CA ARG A 68 3.63 -17.35 8.34
C ARG A 68 4.43 -16.20 7.71
N SER A 69 3.84 -15.01 7.69
CA SER A 69 4.55 -13.78 7.28
C SER A 69 5.74 -13.50 8.21
N PRO A 70 6.92 -13.09 7.68
CA PRO A 70 8.09 -12.79 8.50
C PRO A 70 7.79 -11.76 9.59
N ARG A 71 8.31 -12.00 10.80
CA ARG A 71 8.15 -11.13 11.97
C ARG A 71 9.32 -10.16 12.19
N GLU A 72 10.31 -10.25 11.32
CA GLU A 72 11.49 -9.40 11.26
C GLU A 72 11.65 -8.90 9.82
N LEU A 73 12.38 -7.80 9.64
CA LEU A 73 12.64 -7.25 8.32
C LEU A 73 13.56 -8.19 7.53
N THR A 74 13.05 -8.71 6.42
CA THR A 74 13.84 -9.53 5.50
C THR A 74 14.92 -8.66 4.83
N PRO A 75 16.22 -9.01 4.93
CA PRO A 75 17.30 -8.25 4.31
C PRO A 75 17.11 -8.08 2.80
N GLY A 76 17.22 -6.84 2.33
CA GLY A 76 17.12 -6.49 0.91
C GLY A 76 15.71 -6.44 0.32
N ALA A 77 14.67 -6.71 1.11
CA ALA A 77 13.27 -6.61 0.66
C ALA A 77 12.82 -5.17 0.36
N ASP A 78 13.57 -4.18 0.86
CA ASP A 78 13.41 -2.76 0.55
C ASP A 78 13.94 -2.36 -0.84
N ARG A 79 14.58 -3.29 -1.56
CA ARG A 79 14.98 -3.13 -2.97
C ARG A 79 13.86 -3.62 -3.88
N LEU A 80 12.84 -2.77 -4.02
CA LEU A 80 11.73 -3.03 -4.93
C LEU A 80 12.14 -2.79 -6.39
N GLU A 81 11.68 -3.66 -7.27
CA GLU A 81 11.95 -3.66 -8.72
C GLU A 81 10.61 -3.58 -9.47
N VAL A 82 10.48 -2.57 -10.33
CA VAL A 82 9.28 -2.38 -11.15
C VAL A 82 8.99 -3.65 -11.96
N GLY A 83 7.72 -4.04 -12.03
CA GLY A 83 7.23 -5.24 -12.68
C GLY A 83 7.07 -6.45 -11.75
N GLN A 84 7.74 -6.48 -10.59
CA GLN A 84 7.61 -7.61 -9.65
C GLN A 84 6.21 -7.69 -9.04
N VAL A 85 5.84 -8.88 -8.55
CA VAL A 85 4.57 -9.08 -7.85
C VAL A 85 4.71 -8.63 -6.39
N ILE A 86 3.74 -7.86 -5.90
CA ILE A 86 3.65 -7.43 -4.49
C ILE A 86 2.29 -7.84 -3.92
N GLY A 87 2.27 -8.33 -2.67
CA GLY A 87 1.03 -8.62 -1.94
C GLY A 87 0.08 -9.60 -2.63
N VAL A 88 0.62 -10.53 -3.42
CA VAL A 88 -0.09 -11.54 -4.23
C VAL A 88 -0.90 -10.95 -5.41
N VAL A 89 -1.44 -9.75 -5.32
CA VAL A 89 -2.42 -9.22 -6.31
C VAL A 89 -1.86 -8.19 -7.29
N TRP A 90 -0.76 -7.49 -6.98
CA TRP A 90 -0.32 -6.35 -7.79
C TRP A 90 0.98 -6.64 -8.54
N HIS A 91 1.12 -6.10 -9.74
CA HIS A 91 2.41 -5.75 -10.32
C HIS A 91 2.82 -4.37 -9.82
N LEU A 92 4.06 -4.25 -9.35
CA LEU A 92 4.65 -2.97 -8.98
C LEU A 92 4.85 -2.12 -10.24
N VAL A 93 4.28 -0.92 -10.26
CA VAL A 93 4.39 0.04 -11.38
C VAL A 93 5.44 1.10 -11.07
N GLU A 94 5.51 1.54 -9.82
CA GLU A 94 6.42 2.59 -9.38
C GLU A 94 6.81 2.36 -7.91
N ALA A 95 8.06 2.65 -7.55
CA ALA A 95 8.48 2.77 -6.16
C ALA A 95 9.35 4.02 -5.98
N VAL A 96 9.05 4.78 -4.94
CA VAL A 96 9.86 5.90 -4.45
C VAL A 96 10.44 5.47 -3.11
N PRO A 97 11.73 5.08 -3.05
CA PRO A 97 12.37 4.62 -1.83
C PRO A 97 12.20 5.60 -0.66
N GLY A 98 11.94 5.06 0.53
CA GLY A 98 11.69 5.83 1.75
C GLY A 98 10.27 6.39 1.86
N ARG A 99 9.43 6.24 0.83
CA ARG A 99 8.14 6.95 0.77
C ARG A 99 6.97 6.08 0.37
N GLN A 100 6.97 5.50 -0.82
CA GLN A 100 5.78 4.83 -1.33
C GLN A 100 6.09 3.82 -2.43
N TRP A 101 5.16 2.88 -2.61
CA TRP A 101 5.11 2.03 -3.78
C TRP A 101 3.69 2.02 -4.35
N THR A 102 3.58 1.88 -5.66
CA THR A 102 2.31 1.85 -6.39
C THR A 102 2.23 0.60 -7.26
N GLY A 103 1.10 -0.10 -7.19
CA GLY A 103 0.83 -1.29 -7.98
C GLY A 103 -0.48 -1.22 -8.75
N LEU A 104 -0.60 -2.11 -9.73
CA LEU A 104 -1.81 -2.36 -10.51
C LEU A 104 -2.12 -3.86 -10.45
N THR A 105 -3.39 -4.26 -10.45
CA THR A 105 -3.76 -5.68 -10.48
C THR A 105 -3.03 -6.40 -11.59
N HIS A 106 -2.40 -7.54 -11.29
CA HIS A 106 -1.86 -8.39 -12.34
C HIS A 106 -2.99 -9.10 -13.11
N ALA A 107 -2.69 -9.66 -14.30
CA ALA A 107 -3.71 -10.19 -15.21
C ALA A 107 -4.68 -11.22 -14.59
N SER A 108 -4.20 -12.18 -13.78
CA SER A 108 -5.09 -13.12 -13.07
C SER A 108 -5.94 -12.48 -11.97
N ALA A 109 -5.42 -11.50 -11.23
CA ALA A 109 -6.14 -10.78 -10.18
C ALA A 109 -7.17 -9.83 -10.79
N GLU A 110 -6.84 -9.17 -11.90
CA GLU A 110 -7.76 -8.30 -12.63
C GLU A 110 -9.01 -9.05 -13.12
N ARG A 111 -8.87 -10.31 -13.53
CA ARG A 111 -10.02 -11.16 -13.89
C ARG A 111 -10.98 -11.43 -12.72
N LEU A 112 -10.50 -11.35 -11.48
CA LEU A 112 -11.28 -11.60 -10.27
C LEU A 112 -11.84 -10.31 -9.66
N PHE A 113 -11.04 -9.24 -9.66
CA PHE A 113 -11.32 -8.00 -8.92
C PHE A 113 -11.61 -6.80 -9.84
N GLY A 114 -11.43 -6.94 -11.14
CA GLY A 114 -11.36 -5.82 -12.07
C GLY A 114 -10.03 -5.06 -11.95
N PRO A 115 -9.84 -4.00 -12.75
CA PRO A 115 -8.64 -3.19 -12.69
C PRO A 115 -8.65 -2.36 -11.40
N VAL A 116 -7.65 -2.59 -10.55
CA VAL A 116 -7.45 -1.82 -9.32
C VAL A 116 -6.02 -1.32 -9.29
N ALA A 117 -5.84 -0.03 -9.02
CA ALA A 117 -4.55 0.57 -8.73
C ALA A 117 -4.44 0.81 -7.23
N VAL A 118 -3.24 0.75 -6.67
CA VAL A 118 -3.02 1.02 -5.25
C VAL A 118 -1.70 1.73 -5.03
N THR A 119 -1.67 2.73 -4.15
CA THR A 119 -0.45 3.29 -3.57
C THR A 119 -0.45 3.03 -2.07
N TYR A 120 0.62 2.40 -1.57
CA TYR A 120 0.94 2.40 -0.15
C TYR A 120 2.07 3.40 0.11
N ALA A 121 1.86 4.31 1.05
CA ALA A 121 2.82 5.34 1.42
C ALA A 121 3.10 5.35 2.92
N ALA A 122 4.36 5.51 3.30
CA ALA A 122 4.79 5.89 4.63
C ALA A 122 4.98 7.41 4.65
N GLU A 123 4.20 8.10 5.48
CA GLU A 123 4.16 9.56 5.53
C GLU A 123 4.47 10.04 6.95
N PRO A 124 5.09 11.23 7.14
CA PRO A 124 5.27 11.79 8.47
C PRO A 124 3.91 12.05 9.15
N ASP A 125 3.78 11.75 10.44
CA ASP A 125 2.54 12.03 11.18
C ASP A 125 2.34 13.52 11.47
N GLY A 126 3.43 14.30 11.47
CA GLY A 126 3.42 15.76 11.60
C GLY A 126 3.07 16.30 12.99
N ARG A 127 2.64 15.46 13.94
CA ARG A 127 2.25 15.88 15.30
C ARG A 127 3.44 16.01 16.24
N ASP A 128 4.37 15.05 16.20
CA ASP A 128 5.49 14.98 17.16
C ASP A 128 6.85 14.63 16.51
N GLY A 129 6.94 14.57 15.18
CA GLY A 129 8.18 14.26 14.43
C GLY A 129 8.75 12.83 14.59
N VAL A 130 8.25 12.04 15.55
CA VAL A 130 8.74 10.68 15.86
C VAL A 130 7.89 9.60 15.18
N GLY A 131 6.61 9.86 14.93
CA GLY A 131 5.65 8.92 14.34
C GLY A 131 5.47 9.09 12.83
N SER A 132 4.97 8.04 12.20
CA SER A 132 4.59 8.02 10.79
C SER A 132 3.14 7.58 10.62
N ARG A 133 2.66 7.61 9.39
CA ARG A 133 1.34 7.12 9.00
C ARG A 133 1.51 6.22 7.79
N ILE A 134 0.78 5.11 7.77
CA ILE A 134 0.59 4.34 6.56
C ILE A 134 -0.65 4.89 5.88
N VAL A 135 -0.53 5.30 4.63
CA VAL A 135 -1.66 5.64 3.77
C VAL A 135 -1.77 4.59 2.68
N CYS A 136 -2.97 4.09 2.45
CA CYS A 136 -3.33 3.23 1.34
C CYS A 136 -4.40 3.94 0.49
N ARG A 137 -4.04 4.28 -0.74
CA ARG A 137 -4.92 4.88 -1.74
C ARG A 137 -5.23 3.82 -2.79
N LEU A 138 -6.51 3.47 -2.98
CA LEU A 138 -7.00 2.57 -4.03
C LEU A 138 -7.97 3.30 -4.96
#